data_AF-A0A2V6HJ52-F1
#
_entry.id   AF-A0A2V6HJ52-F1
#
_cell.length_a   1.000
_cell.length_b   1.000
_cell.length_c   1.000
_cell.angle_alpha   90.00
_cell.angle_beta   90.00
_cell.angle_gamma   90.00
#
_symmetry.space_group_name_H-M   'P 1'
#
loop_
_entity.id
_entity.type
_entity.pdbx_description
1 polymer ?
#
loop_
_entity_poly.entity_id
_entity_poly.type
_entity_poly.pdbx_seq_one_letter_code
_entity_poly.pdbx_strand_id
1 'polypeptide(L)' 'IPEDVREMAVPVIAHRMVVEPQARFAGVTTVGLVEEILAKVPMPS' A
#
# COMPACT_ATOMS: atom_id res chain seq x y z
N ILE A 1 14.61 -12.06 -2.29
CA ILE A 1 13.62 -11.65 -3.32
C ILE A 1 12.16 -11.65 -2.80
N PRO A 2 11.92 -11.66 -1.47
CA PRO A 2 10.72 -11.01 -0.90
C PRO A 2 10.92 -9.50 -0.68
N GLU A 3 12.13 -9.08 -0.30
CA GLU A 3 12.48 -7.68 -0.05
C GLU A 3 12.29 -6.80 -1.29
N ASP A 4 12.80 -7.22 -2.45
CA ASP A 4 12.67 -6.44 -3.69
C ASP A 4 11.20 -6.23 -4.08
N VAL A 5 10.36 -7.24 -3.85
CA VAL A 5 8.91 -7.14 -4.10
C VAL A 5 8.26 -6.16 -3.12
N ARG A 6 8.69 -6.16 -1.86
CA ARG A 6 8.19 -5.26 -0.82
C ARG A 6 8.61 -3.81 -1.08
N GLU A 7 9.83 -3.57 -1.56
CA GLU A 7 10.31 -2.24 -1.97
C GLU A 7 9.49 -1.68 -3.13
N MET A 8 9.15 -2.53 -4.12
CA MET A 8 8.38 -2.12 -5.29
C MET A 8 6.87 -2.04 -5.04
N ALA A 9 6.36 -2.56 -3.92
CA ALA A 9 4.93 -2.65 -3.67
C ALA A 9 4.25 -1.28 -3.58
N VAL A 10 4.86 -0.31 -2.88
CA VAL A 10 4.31 1.06 -2.75
C VAL A 10 4.19 1.75 -4.11
N PRO A 11 5.26 1.93 -4.90
CA PRO A 11 5.15 2.65 -6.19
C PRO A 11 4.29 1.90 -7.22
N VAL A 12 4.09 0.59 -7.12
CA VAL A 12 3.29 -0.17 -8.10
C VAL A 12 1.81 -0.25 -7.71
N ILE A 13 1.50 -0.58 -6.46
CA ILE A 13 0.12 -0.86 -6.03
C ILE A 13 -0.63 0.43 -5.76
N ALA A 14 0.01 1.45 -5.17
CA ALA A 14 -0.67 2.69 -4.78
C ALA A 14 -1.29 3.42 -5.99
N HIS A 15 -0.67 3.33 -7.17
CA HIS A 15 -1.21 3.89 -8.42
C HIS A 15 -2.39 3.08 -9.01
N ARG A 16 -2.57 1.82 -8.58
CA ARG A 16 -3.62 0.91 -9.05
C ARG A 16 -4.83 0.83 -8.13
N MET A 17 -4.75 1.45 -6.96
CA MET A 17 -5.84 1.45 -5.98
C MET A 17 -6.89 2.51 -6.33
N VAL A 18 -8.16 2.14 -6.17
CA VAL A 18 -9.28 3.08 -6.20
C VAL A 18 -9.83 3.20 -4.79
N VAL A 19 -9.88 4.42 -4.30
CA VAL A 19 -10.43 4.74 -2.97
C VAL A 19 -11.74 5.47 -3.15
N GLU A 20 -12.71 5.13 -2.31
CA GLU A 20 -14.00 5.81 -2.31
C GLU A 20 -13.83 7.32 -2.07
N PRO A 21 -14.63 8.18 -2.73
CA PRO A 21 -14.51 9.63 -2.59
C PRO A 21 -14.51 10.10 -1.13
N GLN A 22 -15.42 9.56 -0.31
CA GLN A 22 -15.55 9.87 1.11
C GLN A 22 -14.26 9.62 1.92
N ALA A 23 -13.57 8.51 1.67
CA ALA A 23 -12.30 8.21 2.33
C ALA A 23 -11.18 9.16 1.90
N ARG A 24 -11.14 9.57 0.61
CA ARG A 24 -10.19 10.59 0.15
C ARG A 24 -10.41 11.94 0.83
N PHE A 25 -11.67 12.36 1.01
CA PHE A 25 -11.99 13.59 1.74
C PHE A 25 -11.62 13.52 3.23
N ALA A 26 -11.57 12.32 3.81
CA ALA A 26 -11.07 12.07 5.16
C ALA A 26 -9.53 12.02 5.27
N GLY A 27 -8.80 12.29 4.17
CA GLY A 27 -7.34 12.33 4.17
C GLY A 27 -6.64 10.99 3.92
N VAL A 28 -7.40 9.94 3.55
CA VAL A 28 -6.81 8.64 3.22
C VAL A 28 -6.01 8.72 1.92
N THR A 29 -4.77 8.25 1.95
CA THR A 29 -3.90 8.16 0.78
C THR A 29 -3.67 6.70 0.39
N THR A 30 -3.57 6.41 -0.91
CA THR A 30 -3.28 5.05 -1.39
C THR A 30 -1.88 4.58 -0.98
N VAL A 31 -0.91 5.49 -0.92
CA VAL A 31 0.45 5.22 -0.43
C VAL A 31 0.42 4.75 1.02
N GLY A 32 -0.20 5.54 1.92
CA GLY A 32 -0.28 5.19 3.34
C GLY A 32 -1.05 3.88 3.58
N LEU A 33 -2.08 3.61 2.78
CA LEU A 33 -2.80 2.33 2.81
C LEU A 33 -1.88 1.14 2.48
N VAL A 34 -1.08 1.25 1.41
CA VAL A 34 -0.15 0.18 1.04
C VAL A 34 0.92 -0.02 2.11
N GLU A 35 1.46 1.06 2.67
CA GLU A 35 2.43 0.99 3.78
C GLU A 35 1.85 0.30 5.01
N GLU A 36 0.62 0.65 5.41
CA GLU A 36 -0.08 0.03 6.53
C GLU A 36 -0.35 -1.46 6.29
N ILE A 37 -0.75 -1.84 5.07
CA ILE A 37 -0.95 -3.23 4.69
C ILE A 37 0.37 -4.01 4.78
N LEU A 38 1.45 -3.48 4.20
CA LEU A 38 2.76 -4.13 4.22
C LEU A 38 3.30 -4.32 5.64
N ALA A 39 3.02 -3.38 6.56
CA ALA A 39 3.38 -3.50 7.97
C ALA A 39 2.69 -4.69 8.68
N LYS A 40 1.50 -5.10 8.21
CA LYS A 40 0.71 -6.20 8.78
C LYS A 40 0.96 -7.54 8.10
N VAL A 41 1.55 -7.54 6.91
CA VAL A 41 1.90 -8.77 6.18
C VAL A 41 3.27 -9.27 6.67
N PRO A 42 3.36 -10.45 7.31
CA PRO A 42 4.66 -11.01 7.70
C PRO A 42 5.49 -11.36 6.47
N MET A 43 6.81 -11.21 6.56
CA MET A 43 7.69 -11.72 5.50
C MET A 43 7.78 -13.24 5.57
N PRO A 44 7.68 -13.93 4.42
CA PRO A 44 7.99 -15.35 4.36
C PRO A 44 9.49 -15.58 4.56
N SER A 45 9.81 -16.68 5.25
CA SER A 45 11.17 -17.21 5.46
C SER A 45 11.77 -17.82 4.20
#